data_AF-A0A5C6AZ44-F1
#
_entry.id   AF-A0A5C6AZ44-F1
#
_cell.length_a   1.000
_cell.length_b   1.000
_cell.length_c   1.000
_cell.angle_alpha   90.00
_cell.angle_beta   90.00
_cell.angle_gamma   90.00
#
_symmetry.space_group_name_H-M   'P 1'
#
loop_
_entity.id
_entity.type
_entity.pdbx_description
1 polymer ?
#
loop_
_entity_poly.entity_id
_entity_poly.type
_entity_poly.pdbx_seq_one_letter_code
_entity_poly.pdbx_strand_id
1 'polypeptide(L)'
;MSTTSKVNVKELAIQRDQDDRPRIAPKRRIVSRVVLPAVMIVSFLSVLAWAARDVYLPRTSVTVIPVRMSLSELQAEGTPLYNAAGWVEPRPTPTRVAALASGVVEELLVVEDQFVTAGEPIASLVDDDATLALEQAQATLELRKAEIQEADAGVEAARVNFDIPAHLELPVAEAEAALAAIETELSNLPHQIKQADARLRFATYDLKTKQALGNVATQTSIEAAQSEQDAAAAGVVELTNRRVVLVQHQRALRRQVAAAAKRLELKTDEQHAFKAAEAQLMAARSRLKQAEVAIAEAELRLSRMTIHAPVEGRILNLVTQPGSHLMGSAGSMQGEDRSTVVKMYSPDQLQVRVDVRFEDLPKTGRGQPVEIRSPAIATPLKGTVLFLTGFANIQKNTLEVKVSIEDPPEVLKPEMLVDVTFLAPDAEAPIEENTEEYRLFIPRALVAQDGEANFVWVADVANQVARRQPVSVSKQASGTFIEVTGGLTAASRIIASGYEQLNDGDRIRITDETTIFDEETTSASHPQRFPDEAHK
;
A
#
# COMPACT_ATOMS: atom_id res chain seq x y z
N MET A 1 46.05 106.47 135.99
CA MET A 1 46.88 106.03 137.14
C MET A 1 46.27 104.71 137.64
N SER A 2 46.91 103.65 138.16
CA SER A 2 48.30 103.12 138.23
C SER A 2 48.25 101.81 139.07
N THR A 3 49.10 100.76 139.03
CA THR A 3 50.23 100.34 138.16
C THR A 3 50.64 98.87 138.43
N THR A 4 50.80 98.04 137.37
CA THR A 4 51.94 97.09 137.17
C THR A 4 52.07 95.72 137.91
N SER A 5 52.55 94.70 137.16
CA SER A 5 53.23 93.44 137.59
C SER A 5 52.39 92.28 138.22
N LYS A 6 52.82 91.00 138.23
CA LYS A 6 54.12 90.35 137.86
C LYS A 6 53.91 88.90 137.29
N VAL A 7 55.00 88.22 136.89
CA VAL A 7 55.04 86.87 136.26
C VAL A 7 55.69 85.80 137.18
N ASN A 8 55.31 84.53 137.02
CA ASN A 8 56.06 83.32 137.43
C ASN A 8 55.88 82.25 136.31
N VAL A 9 56.82 81.52 135.68
CA VAL A 9 58.17 80.95 135.88
C VAL A 9 58.26 79.51 136.50
N LYS A 10 58.76 78.59 135.66
CA LYS A 10 59.70 77.46 135.91
C LYS A 10 59.24 76.03 136.37
N GLU A 11 59.97 75.06 135.80
CA GLU A 11 60.34 73.70 136.29
C GLU A 11 59.27 72.57 136.34
N LEU A 12 59.57 71.28 136.08
CA LEU A 12 60.56 70.63 135.18
C LEU A 12 60.24 69.11 135.04
N ALA A 13 60.29 68.49 133.84
CA ALA A 13 60.20 67.02 133.64
C ALA A 13 60.74 66.56 132.26
N ILE A 14 60.99 65.25 132.05
CA ILE A 14 61.85 64.66 130.99
C ILE A 14 61.30 63.32 130.42
N GLN A 15 61.76 62.95 129.20
CA GLN A 15 61.59 61.67 128.44
C GLN A 15 60.21 61.46 127.75
N ARG A 16 60.10 61.23 126.41
CA ARG A 16 60.65 60.24 125.44
C ARG A 16 59.83 58.94 125.38
N ASP A 17 59.49 58.32 124.24
CA ASP A 17 59.61 58.58 122.78
C ASP A 17 58.48 57.70 122.09
N GLN A 18 58.24 57.53 120.77
CA GLN A 18 58.96 57.82 119.51
C GLN A 18 57.97 58.08 118.31
N ASP A 19 58.09 57.36 117.18
CA ASP A 19 57.38 57.52 115.89
C ASP A 19 56.09 56.65 115.75
N ASP A 20 55.21 56.73 114.74
CA ASP A 20 55.32 57.24 113.35
C ASP A 20 54.02 57.94 112.82
N ARG A 21 54.02 58.44 111.57
CA ARG A 21 53.25 59.61 111.11
C ARG A 21 51.92 59.31 110.37
N PRO A 22 50.94 60.25 110.38
CA PRO A 22 49.54 59.93 110.09
C PRO A 22 49.10 60.08 108.62
N ARG A 23 48.12 59.25 108.21
CA ARG A 23 47.34 59.41 106.97
C ARG A 23 45.89 58.94 107.15
N ILE A 24 44.91 59.85 107.16
CA ILE A 24 43.48 59.55 107.00
C ILE A 24 42.89 60.51 105.95
N ALA A 25 41.97 60.03 105.12
CA ALA A 25 41.74 60.56 103.77
C ALA A 25 40.38 61.29 103.55
N PRO A 26 40.32 62.25 102.61
CA PRO A 26 39.06 62.76 102.05
C PRO A 26 38.61 61.94 100.83
N LYS A 27 37.35 61.46 100.84
CA LYS A 27 36.69 60.78 99.70
C LYS A 27 36.64 61.67 98.45
N ARG A 28 37.51 61.44 97.46
CA ARG A 28 37.44 62.11 96.14
C ARG A 28 36.39 61.45 95.25
N ARG A 29 35.43 62.23 94.75
CA ARG A 29 34.35 61.80 93.83
C ARG A 29 34.87 61.56 92.40
N ILE A 30 35.69 60.53 92.20
CA ILE A 30 36.32 60.23 90.90
C ILE A 30 35.31 59.61 89.92
N VAL A 31 34.42 58.72 90.38
CA VAL A 31 33.44 58.04 89.51
C VAL A 31 32.54 59.04 88.77
N SER A 32 31.98 60.03 89.47
CA SER A 32 31.06 61.01 88.84
C SER A 32 31.74 62.18 88.12
N ARG A 33 33.06 62.37 88.27
CA ARG A 33 33.81 63.47 87.61
C ARG A 33 34.80 63.01 86.54
N VAL A 34 35.15 61.73 86.51
CA VAL A 34 36.09 61.16 85.54
C VAL A 34 35.45 59.97 84.83
N VAL A 35 34.93 58.97 85.58
CA VAL A 35 34.42 57.75 84.94
C VAL A 35 33.14 58.00 84.14
N LEU A 36 32.16 58.74 84.67
CA LEU A 36 30.94 59.05 83.92
C LEU A 36 31.20 59.82 82.61
N PRO A 37 31.95 60.96 82.60
CA PRO A 37 32.29 61.63 81.35
C PRO A 37 33.26 60.82 80.49
N ALA A 38 34.16 60.01 81.04
CA ALA A 38 35.02 59.12 80.24
C ALA A 38 34.21 58.02 79.53
N VAL A 39 33.21 57.43 80.19
CA VAL A 39 32.29 56.48 79.55
C VAL A 39 31.45 57.19 78.50
N MET A 40 30.94 58.40 78.75
CA MET A 40 30.24 59.18 77.72
C MET A 40 31.14 59.55 76.54
N ILE A 41 32.41 59.91 76.78
CA ILE A 41 33.40 60.22 75.74
C ILE A 41 33.81 58.97 74.98
N VAL A 42 33.98 57.82 75.63
CA VAL A 42 34.27 56.55 74.96
C VAL A 42 33.07 56.06 74.17
N SER A 43 31.83 56.13 74.70
CA SER A 43 30.64 55.78 73.92
C SER A 43 30.40 56.76 72.77
N PHE A 44 30.63 58.05 72.98
CA PHE A 44 30.55 59.06 71.92
C PHE A 44 31.65 58.85 70.87
N LEU A 45 32.89 58.54 71.25
CA LEU A 45 33.97 58.21 70.32
C LEU A 45 33.75 56.87 69.62
N SER A 46 33.13 55.87 70.26
CA SER A 46 32.74 54.62 69.59
C SER A 46 31.61 54.83 68.59
N VAL A 47 30.59 55.62 68.92
CA VAL A 47 29.51 56.00 67.98
C VAL A 47 30.05 56.91 66.87
N LEU A 48 30.95 57.85 67.19
CA LEU A 48 31.60 58.73 66.22
C LEU A 48 32.56 57.95 65.32
N ALA A 49 33.28 56.94 65.82
CA ALA A 49 34.11 56.06 65.00
C ALA A 49 33.24 55.11 64.15
N TRP A 50 32.11 54.63 64.67
CA TRP A 50 31.14 53.82 63.93
C TRP A 50 30.47 54.63 62.80
N ALA A 51 30.17 55.92 63.02
CA ALA A 51 29.66 56.83 61.99
C ALA A 51 30.77 57.30 61.01
N ALA A 52 31.96 57.64 61.51
CA ALA A 52 33.10 58.05 60.67
C ALA A 52 33.71 56.90 59.86
N ARG A 53 33.36 55.65 60.18
CA ARG A 53 33.62 54.47 59.34
C ARG A 53 33.09 54.64 57.91
N ASP A 54 32.02 55.42 57.72
CA ASP A 54 31.43 55.70 56.41
C ASP A 54 32.20 56.75 55.59
N VAL A 55 33.19 57.41 56.21
CA VAL A 55 34.01 58.50 55.64
C VAL A 55 35.47 58.07 55.43
N TYR A 56 36.04 57.25 56.33
CA TYR A 56 37.47 56.91 56.32
C TYR A 56 37.83 55.58 55.63
N LEU A 57 36.86 54.73 55.29
CA LEU A 57 37.10 53.56 54.44
C LEU A 57 36.95 53.96 52.95
N PRO A 58 37.93 53.66 52.07
CA PRO A 58 37.78 53.90 50.65
C PRO A 58 36.62 53.06 50.09
N ARG A 59 35.88 53.61 49.12
CA ARG A 59 34.83 52.90 48.38
C ARG A 59 35.35 52.61 46.98
N THR A 60 35.34 51.35 46.57
CA THR A 60 35.82 50.97 45.24
C THR A 60 34.85 51.49 44.17
N SER A 61 35.37 52.26 43.22
CA SER A 61 34.61 52.75 42.07
C SER A 61 34.33 51.61 41.09
N VAL A 62 33.06 51.34 40.80
CA VAL A 62 32.63 50.25 39.91
C VAL A 62 31.64 50.76 38.86
N THR A 63 31.64 50.14 37.68
CA THR A 63 30.62 50.32 36.64
C THR A 63 29.64 49.16 36.67
N VAL A 64 28.36 49.40 36.35
CA VAL A 64 27.33 48.34 36.32
C VAL A 64 26.64 48.19 34.96
N ILE A 65 26.15 46.98 34.67
CA ILE A 65 25.37 46.60 33.49
C ILE A 65 24.04 45.96 33.96
N PRO A 66 22.87 46.32 33.36
CA PRO A 66 21.62 45.60 33.57
C PRO A 66 21.57 44.27 32.80
N VAL A 67 20.94 43.24 33.37
CA VAL A 67 20.71 41.95 32.69
C VAL A 67 19.69 42.11 31.56
N ARG A 68 19.95 41.52 30.39
CA ARG A 68 19.04 41.60 29.24
C ARG A 68 18.08 40.40 29.23
N MET A 69 16.79 40.67 29.08
CA MET A 69 15.77 39.69 28.70
C MET A 69 15.69 39.59 27.18
N SER A 70 15.40 38.40 26.66
CA SER A 70 14.81 38.23 25.34
C SER A 70 13.46 37.56 25.51
N LEU A 71 12.38 38.19 25.04
CA LEU A 71 11.15 37.44 24.77
C LEU A 71 11.43 36.54 23.56
N SER A 72 11.08 35.27 23.67
CA SER A 72 10.87 34.42 22.50
C SER A 72 9.46 34.72 21.98
N GLU A 73 9.37 35.40 20.84
CA GLU A 73 8.08 35.69 20.20
C GLU A 73 7.51 34.39 19.64
N LEU A 74 6.71 33.69 20.45
CA LEU A 74 5.96 32.50 20.04
C LEU A 74 5.00 32.91 18.93
N GLN A 75 5.31 32.51 17.69
CA GLN A 75 4.43 32.73 16.55
C GLN A 75 3.10 32.04 16.83
N ALA A 76 2.03 32.83 16.93
CA ALA A 76 0.71 32.32 17.24
C ALA A 76 0.22 31.36 16.14
N GLU A 77 -0.40 30.27 16.59
CA GLU A 77 -1.08 29.26 15.77
C GLU A 77 -1.97 29.91 14.70
N GLY A 78 -1.95 29.38 13.48
CA GLY A 78 -2.77 29.91 12.38
C GLY A 78 -2.27 31.22 11.73
N THR A 79 -1.11 31.76 12.12
CA THR A 79 -0.53 32.94 11.43
C THR A 79 -0.22 32.63 9.95
N PRO A 80 -0.66 33.44 8.98
CA PRO A 80 -0.40 33.20 7.56
C PRO A 80 1.07 33.50 7.19
N LEU A 81 1.74 32.53 6.57
CA LEU A 81 3.17 32.58 6.21
C LEU A 81 3.40 33.17 4.81
N TYR A 82 2.59 32.75 3.83
CA TYR A 82 2.58 33.21 2.44
C TYR A 82 1.31 32.71 1.74
N ASN A 83 1.03 33.25 0.54
CA ASN A 83 -0.04 32.79 -0.34
C ASN A 83 0.52 32.31 -1.69
N ALA A 84 -0.12 31.30 -2.28
CA ALA A 84 0.18 30.80 -3.62
C ALA A 84 -1.09 30.44 -4.38
N ALA A 85 -1.08 30.66 -5.70
CA ALA A 85 -2.21 30.29 -6.56
C ALA A 85 -2.20 28.78 -6.85
N GLY A 86 -3.39 28.18 -6.89
CA GLY A 86 -3.59 26.78 -7.25
C GLY A 86 -4.83 26.55 -8.08
N TRP A 87 -4.92 25.35 -8.65
CA TRP A 87 -6.05 24.89 -9.45
C TRP A 87 -6.70 23.69 -8.78
N VAL A 88 -8.03 23.66 -8.75
CA VAL A 88 -8.79 22.49 -8.28
C VAL A 88 -8.66 21.35 -9.30
N GLU A 89 -8.42 20.13 -8.81
CA GLU A 89 -8.34 18.91 -9.62
C GLU A 89 -8.99 17.71 -8.90
N PRO A 90 -9.40 16.64 -9.61
CA PRO A 90 -9.88 15.41 -8.99
C PRO A 90 -8.80 14.65 -8.24
N ARG A 91 -9.15 14.16 -7.05
CA ARG A 91 -8.32 13.31 -6.19
C ARG A 91 -8.73 11.84 -6.35
N PRO A 92 -7.78 10.89 -6.48
CA PRO A 92 -6.34 11.09 -6.69
C PRO A 92 -6.00 11.56 -8.11
N THR A 93 -6.85 11.21 -9.10
CA THR A 93 -6.79 11.61 -10.51
C THR A 93 -8.20 11.48 -11.13
N PRO A 94 -8.48 12.09 -12.30
CA PRO A 94 -9.74 11.85 -13.02
C PRO A 94 -9.91 10.40 -13.46
N THR A 95 -11.08 9.82 -13.23
CA THR A 95 -11.42 8.47 -13.72
C THR A 95 -11.65 8.51 -15.23
N ARG A 96 -10.87 7.74 -15.99
CA ARG A 96 -11.07 7.59 -17.45
C ARG A 96 -12.09 6.50 -17.72
N VAL A 97 -13.12 6.81 -18.50
CA VAL A 97 -14.06 5.81 -19.04
C VAL A 97 -13.57 5.42 -20.42
N ALA A 98 -13.24 4.15 -20.61
CA ALA A 98 -12.60 3.66 -21.83
C ALA A 98 -13.40 2.54 -22.51
N ALA A 99 -13.38 2.53 -23.84
CA ALA A 99 -14.00 1.51 -24.66
C ALA A 99 -13.33 0.13 -24.44
N LEU A 100 -14.13 -0.86 -24.04
CA LEU A 100 -13.69 -2.23 -23.82
C LEU A 100 -13.64 -3.07 -25.11
N ALA A 101 -14.16 -2.53 -26.20
CA ALA A 101 -14.08 -3.04 -27.57
C ALA A 101 -13.65 -1.92 -28.52
N SER A 102 -13.15 -2.26 -29.71
CA SER A 102 -12.91 -1.29 -30.78
C SER A 102 -14.19 -1.09 -31.59
N GLY A 103 -14.46 0.14 -32.01
CA GLY A 103 -15.64 0.51 -32.79
C GLY A 103 -15.68 2.00 -33.10
N VAL A 104 -16.67 2.45 -33.87
CA VAL A 104 -16.92 3.88 -34.12
C VAL A 104 -17.98 4.38 -33.16
N VAL A 105 -17.75 5.50 -32.48
CA VAL A 105 -18.77 6.16 -31.65
C VAL A 105 -19.94 6.56 -32.54
N GLU A 106 -21.13 6.06 -32.23
CA GLU A 106 -22.37 6.48 -32.88
C GLU A 106 -22.87 7.77 -32.22
N GLU A 107 -23.22 7.71 -30.94
CA GLU A 107 -23.59 8.90 -30.15
C GLU A 107 -23.01 8.93 -28.73
N LEU A 108 -22.99 10.13 -28.15
CA LEU A 108 -22.66 10.37 -26.75
C LEU A 108 -23.96 10.65 -25.99
N LEU A 109 -24.22 9.85 -24.95
CA LEU A 109 -25.47 9.87 -24.17
C LEU A 109 -25.41 10.84 -22.99
N VAL A 110 -24.27 11.51 -22.79
CA VAL A 110 -23.98 12.39 -21.66
C VAL A 110 -23.33 13.70 -22.11
N VAL A 111 -23.55 14.77 -21.34
CA VAL A 111 -22.93 16.09 -21.56
C VAL A 111 -21.89 16.43 -20.48
N GLU A 112 -21.06 17.44 -20.73
CA GLU A 112 -20.10 17.93 -19.74
C GLU A 112 -20.81 18.46 -18.49
N ASP A 113 -20.21 18.24 -17.31
CA ASP A 113 -20.77 18.53 -15.99
C ASP A 113 -22.09 17.80 -15.64
N GLN A 114 -22.58 16.86 -16.46
CA GLN A 114 -23.65 15.94 -16.05
C GLN A 114 -23.17 15.04 -14.91
N PHE A 115 -24.01 14.85 -13.88
CA PHE A 115 -23.83 13.78 -12.89
C PHE A 115 -24.38 12.46 -13.46
N VAL A 116 -23.63 11.37 -13.30
CA VAL A 116 -24.00 10.02 -13.74
C VAL A 116 -23.73 9.00 -12.64
N THR A 117 -24.57 7.97 -12.61
CA THR A 117 -24.51 6.86 -11.65
C THR A 117 -23.64 5.70 -12.17
N ALA A 118 -23.11 4.87 -11.28
CA ALA A 118 -22.33 3.70 -11.68
C ALA A 118 -23.19 2.72 -12.50
N GLY A 119 -22.72 2.35 -13.69
CA GLY A 119 -23.47 1.53 -14.67
C GLY A 119 -24.31 2.32 -15.67
N GLU A 120 -24.44 3.65 -15.54
CA GLU A 120 -25.18 4.50 -16.49
C GLU A 120 -24.48 4.53 -17.87
N PRO A 121 -25.20 4.43 -18.99
CA PRO A 121 -24.60 4.42 -20.32
C PRO A 121 -24.13 5.82 -20.72
N ILE A 122 -22.89 5.90 -21.20
CA ILE A 122 -22.17 7.14 -21.55
C ILE A 122 -22.09 7.36 -23.06
N ALA A 123 -21.98 6.29 -23.85
CA ALA A 123 -21.90 6.34 -25.30
C ALA A 123 -22.31 5.00 -25.93
N SER A 124 -22.81 5.05 -27.17
CA SER A 124 -22.94 3.89 -28.05
C SER A 124 -21.81 3.85 -29.08
N LEU A 125 -21.40 2.64 -29.43
CA LEU A 125 -20.62 2.32 -30.62
C LEU A 125 -21.56 1.64 -31.63
N VAL A 126 -21.32 1.86 -32.93
CA VAL A 126 -22.04 1.17 -34.01
C VAL A 126 -21.96 -0.34 -33.81
N ASP A 127 -23.10 -1.00 -33.64
CA ASP A 127 -23.18 -2.39 -33.18
C ASP A 127 -23.55 -3.42 -34.26
N ASP A 128 -23.90 -2.98 -35.47
CA ASP A 128 -24.25 -3.83 -36.64
C ASP A 128 -23.35 -5.08 -36.77
N ASP A 129 -22.02 -4.88 -36.81
CA ASP A 129 -21.01 -5.94 -36.93
C ASP A 129 -21.03 -6.93 -35.74
N ALA A 130 -21.36 -6.46 -34.54
CA ALA A 130 -21.45 -7.29 -33.33
C ALA A 130 -22.78 -8.06 -33.27
N THR A 131 -23.88 -7.43 -33.68
CA THR A 131 -25.20 -8.06 -33.82
C THR A 131 -25.18 -9.15 -34.89
N LEU A 132 -24.62 -8.89 -36.07
CA LEU A 132 -24.45 -9.89 -37.13
C LEU A 132 -23.52 -11.05 -36.70
N ALA A 133 -22.47 -10.77 -35.94
CA ALA A 133 -21.60 -11.81 -35.37
C ALA A 133 -22.34 -12.68 -34.35
N LEU A 134 -23.25 -12.11 -33.55
CA LEU A 134 -24.09 -12.85 -32.62
C LEU A 134 -25.12 -13.73 -33.36
N GLU A 135 -25.80 -13.19 -34.38
CA GLU A 135 -26.70 -13.98 -35.24
C GLU A 135 -25.97 -15.16 -35.91
N GLN A 136 -24.75 -14.93 -36.41
CA GLN A 136 -23.92 -15.99 -36.99
C GLN A 136 -23.51 -17.07 -35.96
N ALA A 137 -23.20 -16.67 -34.74
CA ALA A 137 -22.90 -17.59 -33.64
C ALA A 137 -24.14 -18.42 -33.23
N GLN A 138 -25.32 -17.78 -33.16
CA GLN A 138 -26.60 -18.44 -32.87
C GLN A 138 -26.99 -19.45 -33.97
N ALA A 139 -26.90 -19.07 -35.25
CA ALA A 139 -27.12 -19.97 -36.37
C ALA A 139 -26.13 -21.16 -36.37
N THR A 140 -24.89 -20.92 -35.95
CA THR A 140 -23.89 -21.98 -35.77
C THR A 140 -24.25 -22.93 -34.62
N LEU A 141 -24.78 -22.43 -33.50
CA LEU A 141 -25.26 -23.27 -32.39
C LEU A 141 -26.41 -24.17 -32.82
N GLU A 142 -27.41 -23.66 -33.55
CA GLU A 142 -28.52 -24.50 -34.04
C GLU A 142 -28.02 -25.61 -34.98
N LEU A 143 -27.03 -25.32 -35.83
CA LEU A 143 -26.37 -26.36 -36.62
C LEU A 143 -25.67 -27.41 -35.74
N ARG A 144 -25.00 -27.03 -34.65
CA ARG A 144 -24.39 -27.99 -33.71
C ARG A 144 -25.41 -28.78 -32.88
N LYS A 145 -26.59 -28.22 -32.60
CA LYS A 145 -27.72 -28.96 -32.01
C LYS A 145 -28.23 -30.03 -32.98
N ALA A 146 -28.35 -29.71 -34.27
CA ALA A 146 -28.71 -30.69 -35.30
C ALA A 146 -27.64 -31.79 -35.46
N GLU A 147 -26.34 -31.45 -35.47
CA GLU A 147 -25.24 -32.44 -35.48
C GLU A 147 -25.29 -33.40 -34.27
N ILE A 148 -25.74 -32.92 -33.11
CA ILE A 148 -25.97 -33.80 -31.95
C ILE A 148 -27.16 -34.73 -32.17
N GLN A 149 -28.29 -34.23 -32.70
CA GLN A 149 -29.46 -35.08 -32.98
C GLN A 149 -29.14 -36.19 -34.00
N GLU A 150 -28.35 -35.87 -35.04
CA GLU A 150 -27.85 -36.85 -36.00
C GLU A 150 -26.92 -37.89 -35.33
N ALA A 151 -25.95 -37.44 -34.53
CA ALA A 151 -25.02 -38.34 -33.85
C ALA A 151 -25.70 -39.22 -32.78
N ASP A 152 -26.70 -38.69 -32.05
CA ASP A 152 -27.48 -39.41 -31.04
C ASP A 152 -28.36 -40.48 -31.71
N ALA A 153 -29.02 -40.14 -32.82
CA ALA A 153 -29.72 -41.13 -33.66
C ALA A 153 -28.78 -42.20 -34.24
N GLY A 154 -27.53 -41.83 -34.58
CA GLY A 154 -26.48 -42.77 -34.97
C GLY A 154 -26.08 -43.73 -33.85
N VAL A 155 -25.97 -43.24 -32.60
CA VAL A 155 -25.73 -44.07 -31.40
C VAL A 155 -26.90 -45.02 -31.14
N GLU A 156 -28.14 -44.54 -31.22
CA GLU A 156 -29.34 -45.37 -31.08
C GLU A 156 -29.40 -46.49 -32.13
N ALA A 157 -29.18 -46.17 -33.41
CA ALA A 157 -29.13 -47.16 -34.49
C ALA A 157 -28.01 -48.19 -34.31
N ALA A 158 -26.82 -47.74 -33.91
CA ALA A 158 -25.70 -48.64 -33.63
C ALA A 158 -25.95 -49.53 -32.40
N ARG A 159 -26.65 -49.02 -31.37
CA ARG A 159 -27.03 -49.81 -30.20
C ARG A 159 -28.04 -50.89 -30.55
N VAL A 160 -29.09 -50.55 -31.32
CA VAL A 160 -30.07 -51.54 -31.80
C VAL A 160 -29.40 -52.67 -32.60
N ASN A 161 -28.45 -52.34 -33.48
CA ASN A 161 -27.69 -53.33 -34.24
C ASN A 161 -26.76 -54.19 -33.37
N PHE A 162 -26.21 -53.64 -32.27
CA PHE A 162 -25.41 -54.39 -31.31
C PHE A 162 -26.28 -55.31 -30.43
N ASP A 163 -27.41 -54.81 -29.92
CA ASP A 163 -28.31 -55.59 -29.07
C ASP A 163 -28.97 -56.72 -29.89
N ILE A 164 -29.50 -56.40 -31.08
CA ILE A 164 -30.30 -57.28 -31.96
C ILE A 164 -29.61 -57.44 -33.34
N PRO A 165 -28.50 -58.20 -33.45
CA PRO A 165 -27.73 -58.35 -34.68
C PRO A 165 -28.35 -59.38 -35.64
N ALA A 166 -29.58 -59.14 -36.10
CA ALA A 166 -30.31 -60.06 -36.99
C ALA A 166 -29.56 -60.41 -38.30
N HIS A 167 -28.68 -59.52 -38.76
CA HIS A 167 -27.78 -59.74 -39.90
C HIS A 167 -26.64 -60.75 -39.63
N LEU A 168 -26.31 -61.03 -38.36
CA LEU A 168 -25.39 -62.10 -37.96
C LEU A 168 -26.11 -63.42 -37.68
N GLU A 169 -27.40 -63.39 -37.31
CA GLU A 169 -28.21 -64.59 -37.09
C GLU A 169 -28.51 -65.33 -38.40
N LEU A 170 -28.80 -64.59 -39.49
CA LEU A 170 -29.11 -65.17 -40.80
C LEU A 170 -28.00 -66.10 -41.34
N PRO A 171 -26.70 -65.72 -41.39
CA PRO A 171 -25.62 -66.62 -41.81
C PRO A 171 -25.44 -67.87 -40.93
N VAL A 172 -25.86 -67.84 -39.66
CA VAL A 172 -25.87 -69.04 -38.80
C VAL A 172 -27.00 -69.97 -39.24
N ALA A 173 -28.22 -69.45 -39.37
CA ALA A 173 -29.39 -70.22 -39.79
C ALA A 173 -29.22 -70.84 -41.20
N GLU A 174 -28.62 -70.11 -42.15
CA GLU A 174 -28.28 -70.63 -43.48
C GLU A 174 -27.29 -71.80 -43.42
N ALA A 175 -26.21 -71.66 -42.62
CA ALA A 175 -25.20 -72.69 -42.47
C ALA A 175 -25.73 -73.93 -41.72
N GLU A 176 -26.62 -73.75 -40.74
CA GLU A 176 -27.30 -74.83 -40.02
C GLU A 176 -28.30 -75.57 -40.90
N ALA A 177 -29.08 -74.86 -41.72
CA ALA A 177 -29.99 -75.47 -42.69
C ALA A 177 -29.23 -76.30 -43.74
N ALA A 178 -28.13 -75.77 -44.27
CA ALA A 178 -27.24 -76.48 -45.19
C ALA A 178 -26.61 -77.73 -44.54
N LEU A 179 -26.21 -77.65 -43.26
CA LEU A 179 -25.72 -78.79 -42.51
C LEU A 179 -26.80 -79.86 -42.32
N ALA A 180 -28.00 -79.48 -41.89
CA ALA A 180 -29.12 -80.39 -41.66
C ALA A 180 -29.54 -81.14 -42.95
N ALA A 181 -29.45 -80.50 -44.12
CA ALA A 181 -29.67 -81.16 -45.40
C ALA A 181 -28.63 -82.28 -45.66
N ILE A 182 -27.33 -81.99 -45.49
CA ILE A 182 -26.26 -82.99 -45.66
C ILE A 182 -26.33 -84.10 -44.61
N GLU A 183 -26.74 -83.80 -43.37
CA GLU A 183 -26.93 -84.82 -42.33
C GLU A 183 -28.14 -85.72 -42.60
N THR A 184 -29.19 -85.18 -43.23
CA THR A 184 -30.34 -85.96 -43.74
C THR A 184 -29.95 -86.84 -44.94
N GLU A 185 -29.07 -86.38 -45.81
CA GLU A 185 -28.53 -87.25 -46.88
C GLU A 185 -27.67 -88.38 -46.30
N LEU A 186 -26.78 -88.05 -45.34
CA LEU A 186 -25.92 -89.01 -44.65
C LEU A 186 -26.68 -90.04 -43.80
N SER A 187 -27.84 -89.71 -43.23
CA SER A 187 -28.68 -90.67 -42.50
C SER A 187 -29.42 -91.63 -43.43
N ASN A 188 -29.77 -91.19 -44.64
CA ASN A 188 -30.42 -92.03 -45.65
C ASN A 188 -29.44 -92.94 -46.40
N LEU A 189 -28.18 -92.51 -46.59
CA LEU A 189 -27.17 -93.22 -47.37
C LEU A 189 -26.90 -94.69 -46.94
N PRO A 190 -26.85 -95.05 -45.64
CA PRO A 190 -26.70 -96.45 -45.20
C PRO A 190 -27.81 -97.38 -45.69
N HIS A 191 -29.03 -96.87 -45.86
CA HIS A 191 -30.14 -97.66 -46.40
C HIS A 191 -29.95 -97.92 -47.90
N GLN A 192 -29.48 -96.92 -48.65
CA GLN A 192 -29.14 -97.05 -50.07
C GLN A 192 -27.96 -98.02 -50.29
N ILE A 193 -26.89 -97.89 -49.49
CA ILE A 193 -25.74 -98.81 -49.52
C ILE A 193 -26.20 -100.24 -49.21
N LYS A 194 -27.04 -100.45 -48.19
CA LYS A 194 -27.59 -101.77 -47.85
C LYS A 194 -28.46 -102.37 -48.97
N GLN A 195 -29.17 -101.54 -49.73
CA GLN A 195 -29.94 -101.96 -50.90
C GLN A 195 -29.02 -102.34 -52.07
N ALA A 196 -27.98 -101.56 -52.35
CA ALA A 196 -26.98 -101.88 -53.37
C ALA A 196 -26.19 -103.16 -53.02
N ASP A 197 -25.78 -103.33 -51.76
CA ASP A 197 -25.18 -104.55 -51.22
C ASP A 197 -26.08 -105.78 -51.46
N ALA A 198 -27.39 -105.64 -51.25
CA ALA A 198 -28.34 -106.74 -51.47
C ALA A 198 -28.44 -107.11 -52.96
N ARG A 199 -28.47 -106.11 -53.86
CA ARG A 199 -28.44 -106.32 -55.32
C ARG A 199 -27.14 -107.00 -55.76
N LEU A 200 -25.99 -106.55 -55.25
CA LEU A 200 -24.68 -107.15 -55.54
C LEU A 200 -24.63 -108.61 -55.08
N ARG A 201 -25.07 -108.92 -53.85
CA ARG A 201 -25.14 -110.31 -53.35
C ARG A 201 -26.02 -111.21 -54.23
N PHE A 202 -27.15 -110.69 -54.70
CA PHE A 202 -28.04 -111.41 -55.62
C PHE A 202 -27.38 -111.65 -56.99
N ALA A 203 -26.80 -110.62 -57.60
CA ALA A 203 -26.12 -110.73 -58.89
C ALA A 203 -24.90 -111.69 -58.83
N THR A 204 -24.09 -111.62 -57.77
CA THR A 204 -22.99 -112.57 -57.54
C THR A 204 -23.49 -114.00 -57.35
N TYR A 205 -24.63 -114.21 -56.69
CA TYR A 205 -25.24 -115.53 -56.54
C TYR A 205 -25.79 -116.08 -57.87
N ASP A 206 -26.47 -115.26 -58.66
CA ASP A 206 -26.99 -115.61 -59.99
C ASP A 206 -25.86 -115.96 -60.96
N LEU A 207 -24.82 -115.12 -61.05
CA LEU A 207 -23.61 -115.38 -61.84
C LEU A 207 -22.96 -116.71 -61.45
N LYS A 208 -22.72 -116.91 -60.15
CA LYS A 208 -22.10 -118.17 -59.64
C LYS A 208 -22.97 -119.39 -59.92
N THR A 209 -24.29 -119.24 -59.86
CA THR A 209 -25.24 -120.33 -60.17
C THR A 209 -25.22 -120.68 -61.66
N LYS A 210 -25.24 -119.67 -62.54
CA LYS A 210 -25.12 -119.85 -64.00
C LYS A 210 -23.79 -120.47 -64.41
N GLN A 211 -22.68 -120.04 -63.80
CA GLN A 211 -21.37 -120.66 -63.99
C GLN A 211 -21.35 -122.14 -63.53
N ALA A 212 -21.98 -122.47 -62.40
CA ALA A 212 -22.06 -123.83 -61.87
C ALA A 212 -22.98 -124.77 -62.69
N LEU A 213 -23.93 -124.22 -63.45
CA LEU A 213 -24.82 -124.98 -64.34
C LEU A 213 -24.14 -125.44 -65.65
N GLY A 214 -22.93 -124.96 -65.95
CA GLY A 214 -22.11 -125.42 -67.08
C GLY A 214 -22.87 -125.40 -68.41
N ASN A 215 -22.88 -126.56 -69.10
CA ASN A 215 -23.48 -126.72 -70.43
C ASN A 215 -25.00 -126.42 -70.53
N VAL A 216 -25.69 -126.17 -69.40
CA VAL A 216 -27.11 -125.80 -69.37
C VAL A 216 -27.31 -124.28 -69.52
N ALA A 217 -26.31 -123.46 -69.19
CA ALA A 217 -26.37 -122.01 -69.34
C ALA A 217 -25.74 -121.56 -70.68
N THR A 218 -26.38 -120.63 -71.40
CA THR A 218 -25.79 -120.05 -72.61
C THR A 218 -24.69 -119.06 -72.23
N GLN A 219 -23.62 -118.98 -73.03
CA GLN A 219 -22.50 -118.06 -72.76
C GLN A 219 -22.96 -116.60 -72.61
N THR A 220 -23.87 -116.15 -73.47
CA THR A 220 -24.49 -114.81 -73.39
C THR A 220 -25.27 -114.57 -72.09
N SER A 221 -25.85 -115.61 -71.47
CA SER A 221 -26.53 -115.49 -70.17
C SER A 221 -25.57 -115.36 -68.99
N ILE A 222 -24.33 -115.85 -69.14
CA ILE A 222 -23.24 -115.69 -68.17
C ILE A 222 -22.64 -114.28 -68.32
N GLU A 223 -22.35 -113.85 -69.56
CA GLU A 223 -21.85 -112.50 -69.86
C GLU A 223 -22.83 -111.40 -69.39
N ALA A 224 -24.14 -111.61 -69.54
CA ALA A 224 -25.16 -110.73 -69.01
C ALA A 224 -25.21 -110.71 -67.47
N ALA A 225 -25.07 -111.88 -66.81
CA ALA A 225 -25.03 -111.97 -65.35
C ALA A 225 -23.76 -111.32 -64.76
N GLN A 226 -22.63 -111.43 -65.47
CA GLN A 226 -21.39 -110.75 -65.11
C GLN A 226 -21.55 -109.23 -65.25
N SER A 227 -22.14 -108.75 -66.36
CA SER A 227 -22.41 -107.32 -66.58
C SER A 227 -23.29 -106.71 -65.49
N GLU A 228 -24.32 -107.43 -65.04
CA GLU A 228 -25.19 -107.01 -63.92
C GLU A 228 -24.46 -107.04 -62.57
N GLN A 229 -23.57 -108.03 -62.34
CA GLN A 229 -22.72 -108.08 -61.14
C GLN A 229 -21.68 -106.95 -61.10
N ASP A 230 -21.09 -106.59 -62.24
CA ASP A 230 -20.13 -105.48 -62.34
C ASP A 230 -20.84 -104.12 -62.19
N ALA A 231 -22.04 -103.97 -62.77
CA ALA A 231 -22.88 -102.79 -62.55
C ALA A 231 -23.34 -102.64 -61.08
N ALA A 232 -23.72 -103.74 -60.43
CA ALA A 232 -24.07 -103.73 -59.01
C ALA A 232 -22.85 -103.42 -58.11
N ALA A 233 -21.65 -103.91 -58.47
CA ALA A 233 -20.42 -103.58 -57.76
C ALA A 233 -20.05 -102.10 -57.90
N ALA A 234 -20.16 -101.54 -59.11
CA ALA A 234 -19.95 -100.12 -59.37
C ALA A 234 -20.89 -99.24 -58.52
N GLY A 235 -22.17 -99.60 -58.41
CA GLY A 235 -23.14 -98.87 -57.57
C GLY A 235 -22.82 -98.86 -56.06
N VAL A 236 -22.29 -99.97 -55.52
CA VAL A 236 -21.81 -100.01 -54.13
C VAL A 236 -20.58 -99.10 -53.94
N VAL A 237 -19.66 -99.09 -54.91
CA VAL A 237 -18.47 -98.22 -54.90
C VAL A 237 -18.86 -96.74 -54.99
N GLU A 238 -19.80 -96.38 -55.88
CA GLU A 238 -20.30 -95.02 -56.04
C GLU A 238 -20.88 -94.47 -54.72
N LEU A 239 -21.83 -95.19 -54.11
CA LEU A 239 -22.46 -94.78 -52.84
C LEU A 239 -21.44 -94.75 -51.69
N THR A 240 -20.46 -95.66 -51.69
CA THR A 240 -19.37 -95.66 -50.69
C THR A 240 -18.47 -94.44 -50.83
N ASN A 241 -18.15 -94.01 -52.06
CA ASN A 241 -17.38 -92.80 -52.34
C ASN A 241 -18.19 -91.53 -52.03
N ARG A 242 -19.47 -91.48 -52.40
CA ARG A 242 -20.40 -90.40 -52.05
C ARG A 242 -20.44 -90.15 -50.55
N ARG A 243 -20.43 -91.22 -49.74
CA ARG A 243 -20.34 -91.12 -48.27
C ARG A 243 -19.10 -90.36 -47.80
N VAL A 244 -17.94 -90.59 -48.41
CA VAL A 244 -16.68 -89.93 -48.04
C VAL A 244 -16.76 -88.43 -48.34
N VAL A 245 -17.26 -88.06 -49.53
CA VAL A 245 -17.45 -86.66 -49.94
C VAL A 245 -18.45 -85.94 -49.01
N LEU A 246 -19.60 -86.55 -48.73
CA LEU A 246 -20.60 -85.98 -47.83
C LEU A 246 -20.08 -85.79 -46.40
N VAL A 247 -19.28 -86.72 -45.87
CA VAL A 247 -18.62 -86.56 -44.55
C VAL A 247 -17.58 -85.42 -44.57
N GLN A 248 -16.92 -85.16 -45.69
CA GLN A 248 -16.04 -83.99 -45.85
C GLN A 248 -16.85 -82.69 -45.90
N HIS A 249 -17.97 -82.66 -46.63
CA HIS A 249 -18.89 -81.51 -46.69
C HIS A 249 -19.50 -81.20 -45.31
N GLN A 250 -19.98 -82.22 -44.59
CA GLN A 250 -20.49 -82.10 -43.22
C GLN A 250 -19.44 -81.46 -42.28
N ARG A 251 -18.17 -81.87 -42.40
CA ARG A 251 -17.05 -81.28 -41.61
C ARG A 251 -16.74 -79.85 -42.00
N ALA A 252 -16.92 -79.46 -43.25
CA ALA A 252 -16.77 -78.08 -43.71
C ALA A 252 -17.92 -77.19 -43.17
N LEU A 253 -19.17 -77.63 -43.34
CA LEU A 253 -20.36 -76.91 -42.86
C LEU A 253 -20.37 -76.76 -41.33
N ARG A 254 -19.99 -77.79 -40.57
CA ARG A 254 -19.82 -77.68 -39.10
C ARG A 254 -18.79 -76.63 -38.68
N ARG A 255 -17.73 -76.41 -39.47
CA ARG A 255 -16.77 -75.31 -39.23
C ARG A 255 -17.35 -73.95 -39.60
N GLN A 256 -18.16 -73.88 -40.67
CA GLN A 256 -18.84 -72.65 -41.09
C GLN A 256 -19.88 -72.21 -40.05
N VAL A 257 -20.73 -73.12 -39.55
CA VAL A 257 -21.66 -72.87 -38.43
C VAL A 257 -20.89 -72.37 -37.21
N ALA A 258 -19.83 -73.07 -36.79
CA ALA A 258 -19.03 -72.67 -35.63
C ALA A 258 -18.37 -71.28 -35.80
N ALA A 259 -17.91 -70.92 -37.01
CA ALA A 259 -17.34 -69.61 -37.29
C ALA A 259 -18.40 -68.50 -37.31
N ALA A 260 -19.56 -68.74 -37.92
CA ALA A 260 -20.69 -67.80 -37.93
C ALA A 260 -21.23 -67.57 -36.52
N ALA A 261 -21.46 -68.64 -35.75
CA ALA A 261 -21.89 -68.58 -34.36
C ALA A 261 -20.87 -67.83 -33.48
N LYS A 262 -19.55 -68.04 -33.69
CA LYS A 262 -18.52 -67.29 -32.96
C LYS A 262 -18.52 -65.79 -33.31
N ARG A 263 -18.84 -65.41 -34.55
CA ARG A 263 -19.02 -63.98 -34.92
C ARG A 263 -20.24 -63.38 -34.23
N LEU A 264 -21.38 -64.08 -34.26
CA LEU A 264 -22.62 -63.70 -33.57
C LEU A 264 -22.44 -63.57 -32.05
N GLU A 265 -21.63 -64.43 -31.43
CA GLU A 265 -21.29 -64.38 -30.01
C GLU A 265 -20.41 -63.16 -29.66
N LEU A 266 -19.40 -62.86 -30.49
CA LEU A 266 -18.42 -61.81 -30.19
C LEU A 266 -18.93 -60.40 -30.51
N LYS A 267 -19.80 -60.24 -31.52
CA LYS A 267 -20.35 -58.95 -31.98
C LYS A 267 -19.30 -57.84 -32.17
N THR A 268 -18.10 -58.22 -32.60
CA THR A 268 -16.91 -57.34 -32.59
C THR A 268 -17.10 -56.11 -33.46
N ASP A 269 -17.66 -56.31 -34.66
CA ASP A 269 -17.87 -55.24 -35.65
C ASP A 269 -18.93 -54.25 -35.14
N GLU A 270 -20.01 -54.77 -34.54
CA GLU A 270 -21.11 -54.01 -33.97
C GLU A 270 -20.67 -53.25 -32.72
N GLN A 271 -19.83 -53.85 -31.85
CA GLN A 271 -19.31 -53.15 -30.67
C GLN A 271 -18.33 -52.03 -31.07
N HIS A 272 -17.55 -52.20 -32.13
CA HIS A 272 -16.74 -51.13 -32.69
C HIS A 272 -17.59 -50.02 -33.32
N ALA A 273 -18.67 -50.37 -34.05
CA ALA A 273 -19.59 -49.40 -34.62
C ALA A 273 -20.30 -48.56 -33.53
N PHE A 274 -20.81 -49.21 -32.47
CA PHE A 274 -21.44 -48.53 -31.33
C PHE A 274 -20.47 -47.56 -30.63
N LYS A 275 -19.26 -48.02 -30.28
CA LYS A 275 -18.23 -47.16 -29.65
C LYS A 275 -17.77 -46.02 -30.56
N ALA A 276 -17.75 -46.24 -31.89
CA ALA A 276 -17.45 -45.18 -32.85
C ALA A 276 -18.55 -44.12 -32.89
N ALA A 277 -19.82 -44.52 -32.83
CA ALA A 277 -20.95 -43.59 -32.73
C ALA A 277 -20.92 -42.82 -31.38
N GLU A 278 -20.64 -43.48 -30.25
CA GLU A 278 -20.48 -42.81 -28.95
C GLU A 278 -19.37 -41.73 -28.99
N ALA A 279 -18.24 -42.03 -29.65
CA ALA A 279 -17.15 -41.08 -29.85
C ALA A 279 -17.53 -39.91 -30.78
N GLN A 280 -18.34 -40.16 -31.83
CA GLN A 280 -18.88 -39.12 -32.70
C GLN A 280 -19.85 -38.19 -31.95
N LEU A 281 -20.73 -38.74 -31.12
CA LEU A 281 -21.64 -37.98 -30.25
C LEU A 281 -20.87 -37.14 -29.21
N MET A 282 -19.80 -37.69 -28.63
CA MET A 282 -18.90 -36.93 -27.74
C MET A 282 -18.20 -35.77 -28.48
N ALA A 283 -17.77 -36.00 -29.72
CA ALA A 283 -17.21 -34.94 -30.56
C ALA A 283 -18.25 -33.87 -30.94
N ALA A 284 -19.49 -34.25 -31.27
CA ALA A 284 -20.58 -33.32 -31.57
C ALA A 284 -20.93 -32.44 -30.34
N ARG A 285 -21.05 -33.06 -29.15
CA ARG A 285 -21.21 -32.36 -27.86
C ARG A 285 -20.07 -31.38 -27.58
N SER A 286 -18.84 -31.71 -27.98
CA SER A 286 -17.68 -30.84 -27.84
C SER A 286 -17.75 -29.62 -28.79
N ARG A 287 -18.25 -29.79 -30.02
CA ARG A 287 -18.48 -28.69 -30.97
C ARG A 287 -19.64 -27.78 -30.54
N LEU A 288 -20.70 -28.33 -29.94
CA LEU A 288 -21.77 -27.51 -29.34
C LEU A 288 -21.18 -26.63 -28.23
N LYS A 289 -20.37 -27.18 -27.31
CA LYS A 289 -19.73 -26.40 -26.25
C LYS A 289 -18.82 -25.29 -26.79
N GLN A 290 -18.17 -25.50 -27.94
CA GLN A 290 -17.42 -24.44 -28.65
C GLN A 290 -18.34 -23.36 -29.23
N ALA A 291 -19.48 -23.72 -29.83
CA ALA A 291 -20.46 -22.76 -30.33
C ALA A 291 -21.15 -21.96 -29.19
N GLU A 292 -21.40 -22.57 -28.03
CA GLU A 292 -21.88 -21.86 -26.84
C GLU A 292 -20.88 -20.81 -26.34
N VAL A 293 -19.57 -21.10 -26.40
CA VAL A 293 -18.52 -20.12 -26.06
C VAL A 293 -18.46 -19.00 -27.11
N ALA A 294 -18.59 -19.32 -28.41
CA ALA A 294 -18.62 -18.32 -29.47
C ALA A 294 -19.82 -17.36 -29.34
N ILE A 295 -20.98 -17.83 -28.88
CA ILE A 295 -22.12 -16.96 -28.52
C ILE A 295 -21.74 -16.07 -27.35
N ALA A 296 -21.21 -16.61 -26.24
CA ALA A 296 -20.84 -15.81 -25.08
C ALA A 296 -19.77 -14.74 -25.42
N GLU A 297 -18.84 -15.03 -26.34
CA GLU A 297 -17.88 -14.05 -26.88
C GLU A 297 -18.56 -12.97 -27.74
N ALA A 298 -19.56 -13.32 -28.55
CA ALA A 298 -20.34 -12.37 -29.35
C ALA A 298 -21.28 -11.50 -28.49
N GLU A 299 -21.97 -12.07 -27.50
CA GLU A 299 -22.78 -11.34 -26.51
C GLU A 299 -21.91 -10.39 -25.66
N LEU A 300 -20.70 -10.82 -25.29
CA LEU A 300 -19.73 -9.97 -24.60
C LEU A 300 -19.15 -8.88 -25.51
N ARG A 301 -19.08 -9.11 -26.83
CA ARG A 301 -18.71 -8.07 -27.79
C ARG A 301 -19.83 -7.04 -27.97
N LEU A 302 -21.06 -7.51 -28.15
CA LEU A 302 -22.24 -6.67 -28.34
C LEU A 302 -22.53 -5.82 -27.10
N SER A 303 -22.50 -6.40 -25.90
CA SER A 303 -22.67 -5.63 -24.65
C SER A 303 -21.57 -4.61 -24.40
N ARG A 304 -20.38 -4.75 -25.03
CA ARG A 304 -19.29 -3.74 -25.02
C ARG A 304 -19.42 -2.68 -26.11
N MET A 305 -20.44 -2.72 -26.96
CA MET A 305 -20.78 -1.61 -27.87
C MET A 305 -21.43 -0.46 -27.10
N THR A 306 -22.12 -0.74 -25.99
CA THR A 306 -22.49 0.30 -25.01
C THR A 306 -21.37 0.48 -24.00
N ILE A 307 -21.00 1.74 -23.74
CA ILE A 307 -19.93 2.10 -22.80
C ILE A 307 -20.57 2.70 -21.54
N HIS A 308 -20.28 2.11 -20.38
CA HIS A 308 -20.93 2.44 -19.10
C HIS A 308 -19.99 3.13 -18.11
N ALA A 309 -20.55 3.93 -17.20
CA ALA A 309 -19.85 4.56 -16.09
C ALA A 309 -19.29 3.51 -15.11
N PRO A 310 -17.98 3.49 -14.81
CA PRO A 310 -17.38 2.51 -13.89
C PRO A 310 -17.56 2.87 -12.41
N VAL A 311 -17.88 4.12 -12.12
CA VAL A 311 -18.11 4.72 -10.79
C VAL A 311 -19.18 5.82 -10.92
N GLU A 312 -19.73 6.29 -9.83
CA GLU A 312 -20.58 7.50 -9.81
C GLU A 312 -19.73 8.79 -9.75
N GLY A 313 -20.25 9.87 -10.34
CA GLY A 313 -19.56 11.17 -10.38
C GLY A 313 -20.08 12.08 -11.49
N ARG A 314 -19.37 13.19 -11.75
CA ARG A 314 -19.67 14.13 -12.83
C ARG A 314 -18.74 13.92 -14.02
N ILE A 315 -19.25 14.16 -15.23
CA ILE A 315 -18.44 14.23 -16.45
C ILE A 315 -17.53 15.47 -16.35
N LEU A 316 -16.21 15.25 -16.36
CA LEU A 316 -15.20 16.31 -16.35
C LEU A 316 -15.12 16.98 -17.73
N ASN A 317 -14.90 16.17 -18.76
CA ASN A 317 -14.84 16.62 -20.15
C ASN A 317 -15.09 15.45 -21.12
N LEU A 318 -15.61 15.74 -22.31
CA LEU A 318 -15.70 14.80 -23.41
C LEU A 318 -14.34 14.71 -24.12
N VAL A 319 -13.82 13.49 -24.31
CA VAL A 319 -12.51 13.25 -24.96
C VAL A 319 -12.68 12.84 -26.42
N THR A 320 -13.87 12.38 -26.78
CA THR A 320 -14.24 11.85 -28.11
C THR A 320 -15.50 12.54 -28.63
N GLN A 321 -15.84 12.27 -29.90
CA GLN A 321 -17.00 12.82 -30.59
C GLN A 321 -17.68 11.73 -31.43
N PRO A 322 -18.98 11.84 -31.74
CA PRO A 322 -19.63 11.01 -32.77
C PRO A 322 -18.80 10.89 -34.05
N GLY A 323 -18.70 9.68 -34.60
CA GLY A 323 -17.82 9.35 -35.72
C GLY A 323 -16.35 9.09 -35.36
N SER A 324 -15.94 9.23 -34.09
CA SER A 324 -14.58 8.86 -33.66
C SER A 324 -14.37 7.36 -33.65
N HIS A 325 -13.31 6.86 -34.26
CA HIS A 325 -12.93 5.44 -34.17
C HIS A 325 -12.07 5.17 -32.93
N LEU A 326 -12.60 4.37 -32.01
CA LEU A 326 -11.92 3.99 -30.77
C LEU A 326 -11.21 2.66 -30.95
N MET A 327 -9.99 2.57 -30.44
CA MET A 327 -9.26 1.31 -30.32
C MET A 327 -9.38 0.80 -28.89
N GLY A 328 -9.91 -0.41 -28.72
CA GLY A 328 -10.00 -1.06 -27.41
C GLY A 328 -8.62 -1.31 -26.79
N SER A 329 -8.61 -1.64 -25.49
CA SER A 329 -7.43 -1.68 -24.61
C SER A 329 -6.21 -2.52 -25.07
N ALA A 330 -6.34 -3.34 -26.13
CA ALA A 330 -5.26 -4.18 -26.66
C ALA A 330 -4.19 -3.42 -27.49
N GLY A 331 -4.40 -2.13 -27.79
CA GLY A 331 -3.59 -1.37 -28.77
C GLY A 331 -2.71 -0.23 -28.22
N SER A 332 -2.42 -0.18 -26.92
CA SER A 332 -1.79 0.98 -26.26
C SER A 332 -0.30 1.20 -26.58
N MET A 333 0.00 1.66 -27.79
CA MET A 333 1.27 2.36 -28.09
C MET A 333 1.34 3.68 -27.31
N GLN A 334 2.55 4.10 -26.95
CA GLN A 334 2.79 5.26 -26.08
C GLN A 334 2.28 6.58 -26.67
N GLY A 335 1.47 7.34 -25.92
CA GLY A 335 1.27 8.78 -26.12
C GLY A 335 -0.17 9.28 -26.03
N GLU A 336 -1.15 8.51 -26.52
CA GLU A 336 -2.53 8.98 -26.68
C GLU A 336 -3.55 7.93 -26.19
N ASP A 337 -4.43 8.32 -25.25
CA ASP A 337 -5.50 7.48 -24.68
C ASP A 337 -6.66 7.26 -25.67
N ARG A 338 -6.40 6.69 -26.86
CA ARG A 338 -7.36 6.50 -27.98
C ARG A 338 -8.53 5.52 -27.69
N SER A 339 -8.65 5.07 -26.45
CA SER A 339 -9.79 4.31 -25.92
C SER A 339 -10.70 5.13 -25.02
N THR A 340 -10.26 6.28 -24.49
CA THR A 340 -11.01 7.06 -23.48
C THR A 340 -12.10 7.90 -24.14
N VAL A 341 -13.35 7.68 -23.76
CA VAL A 341 -14.53 8.39 -24.28
C VAL A 341 -14.72 9.72 -23.55
N VAL A 342 -14.70 9.66 -22.22
CA VAL A 342 -14.89 10.79 -21.29
C VAL A 342 -13.97 10.63 -20.08
N LYS A 343 -13.73 11.73 -19.37
CA LYS A 343 -13.17 11.71 -18.01
C LYS A 343 -14.27 12.05 -17.00
N MET A 344 -14.17 11.47 -15.81
CA MET A 344 -15.10 11.66 -14.70
C MET A 344 -14.36 12.09 -13.43
N TYR A 345 -15.09 12.72 -12.51
CA TYR A 345 -14.62 13.02 -11.16
C TYR A 345 -15.75 12.88 -10.13
N SER A 346 -15.42 12.48 -8.90
CA SER A 346 -16.35 12.51 -7.78
C SER A 346 -16.24 13.87 -7.07
N PRO A 347 -17.33 14.64 -6.91
CA PRO A 347 -17.28 15.98 -6.29
C PRO A 347 -16.67 15.98 -4.88
N ASP A 348 -16.93 14.93 -4.09
CA ASP A 348 -16.44 14.77 -2.71
C ASP A 348 -14.92 14.55 -2.64
N GLN A 349 -14.27 14.24 -3.78
CA GLN A 349 -12.84 13.93 -3.88
C GLN A 349 -12.13 14.94 -4.78
N LEU A 350 -12.00 16.17 -4.28
CA LEU A 350 -11.20 17.24 -4.88
C LEU A 350 -9.92 17.50 -4.07
N GLN A 351 -8.89 18.00 -4.77
CA GLN A 351 -7.65 18.51 -4.19
C GLN A 351 -7.20 19.76 -4.97
N VAL A 352 -6.33 20.57 -4.38
CA VAL A 352 -5.73 21.73 -5.05
C VAL A 352 -4.29 21.42 -5.45
N ARG A 353 -3.99 21.69 -6.72
CA ARG A 353 -2.65 21.68 -7.32
C ARG A 353 -2.07 23.10 -7.21
N VAL A 354 -1.19 23.32 -6.24
CA VAL A 354 -0.62 24.65 -5.93
C VAL A 354 0.77 24.79 -6.52
N ASP A 355 1.04 25.88 -7.24
CA ASP A 355 2.37 26.21 -7.77
C ASP A 355 3.16 27.01 -6.71
N VAL A 356 3.84 26.34 -5.77
CA VAL A 356 4.59 27.00 -4.67
C VAL A 356 6.01 27.39 -5.13
N ARG A 357 6.48 28.58 -4.78
CA ARG A 357 7.81 29.09 -5.16
C ARG A 357 8.94 28.44 -4.35
N PHE A 358 10.12 28.26 -4.96
CA PHE A 358 11.30 27.72 -4.26
C PHE A 358 11.73 28.53 -3.02
N GLU A 359 11.41 29.82 -2.95
CA GLU A 359 11.67 30.69 -1.79
C GLU A 359 10.75 30.40 -0.57
N ASP A 360 9.59 29.79 -0.80
CA ASP A 360 8.60 29.45 0.23
C ASP A 360 8.58 27.96 0.58
N LEU A 361 9.23 27.09 -0.20
CA LEU A 361 9.34 25.65 0.09
C LEU A 361 9.90 25.31 1.49
N PRO A 362 10.88 26.04 2.06
CA PRO A 362 11.31 25.82 3.45
C PRO A 362 10.21 26.05 4.50
N LYS A 363 9.13 26.74 4.13
CA LYS A 363 7.93 27.01 4.94
C LYS A 363 6.78 26.03 4.63
N THR A 364 6.98 25.08 3.71
CA THR A 364 5.96 24.12 3.24
C THR A 364 6.15 22.76 3.90
N GLY A 365 5.42 22.49 4.98
CA GLY A 365 5.41 21.20 5.68
C GLY A 365 4.35 20.24 5.15
N ARG A 366 4.58 18.93 5.23
CA ARG A 366 3.52 17.93 5.04
C ARG A 366 2.61 17.91 6.27
N GLY A 367 1.29 17.85 6.06
CA GLY A 367 0.29 17.94 7.14
C GLY A 367 -0.02 19.37 7.60
N GLN A 368 0.71 20.37 7.11
CA GLN A 368 0.51 21.77 7.44
C GLN A 368 -0.93 22.23 7.09
N PRO A 369 -1.61 22.97 7.99
CA PRO A 369 -2.92 23.54 7.72
C PRO A 369 -2.83 24.68 6.70
N VAL A 370 -3.82 24.76 5.82
CA VAL A 370 -3.95 25.83 4.81
C VAL A 370 -5.38 26.33 4.72
N GLU A 371 -5.51 27.61 4.35
CA GLU A 371 -6.79 28.27 4.08
C GLU A 371 -6.95 28.45 2.56
N ILE A 372 -8.05 27.93 1.99
CA ILE A 372 -8.30 27.90 0.55
C ILE A 372 -9.44 28.87 0.23
N ARG A 373 -9.16 29.91 -0.56
CA ARG A 373 -10.13 30.94 -0.96
C ARG A 373 -10.46 30.81 -2.43
N SER A 374 -11.74 30.54 -2.73
CA SER A 374 -12.26 30.47 -4.09
C SER A 374 -13.09 31.72 -4.41
N PRO A 375 -12.94 32.37 -5.58
CA PRO A 375 -13.81 33.47 -5.99
C PRO A 375 -15.31 33.14 -6.05
N ALA A 376 -15.68 31.86 -6.09
CA ALA A 376 -17.06 31.39 -6.10
C ALA A 376 -17.67 31.16 -4.69
N ILE A 377 -16.88 31.27 -3.62
CA ILE A 377 -17.29 30.91 -2.25
C ILE A 377 -16.91 32.03 -1.29
N ALA A 378 -17.90 32.57 -0.55
CA ALA A 378 -17.67 33.70 0.36
C ALA A 378 -16.87 33.31 1.62
N THR A 379 -16.98 32.05 2.06
CA THR A 379 -16.24 31.50 3.20
C THR A 379 -14.96 30.81 2.74
N PRO A 380 -13.83 30.99 3.45
CA PRO A 380 -12.65 30.16 3.20
C PRO A 380 -12.93 28.69 3.52
N LEU A 381 -12.39 27.79 2.69
CA LEU A 381 -12.38 26.35 2.95
C LEU A 381 -11.08 25.99 3.69
N LYS A 382 -11.13 24.92 4.49
CA LYS A 382 -9.95 24.36 5.15
C LYS A 382 -9.31 23.27 4.30
N GLY A 383 -8.04 23.00 4.57
CA GLY A 383 -7.28 21.94 3.92
C GLY A 383 -5.95 21.68 4.60
N THR A 384 -5.30 20.58 4.21
CA THR A 384 -3.94 20.25 4.66
C THR A 384 -3.03 19.84 3.51
N VAL A 385 -1.75 20.16 3.61
CA VAL A 385 -0.72 19.78 2.61
C VAL A 385 -0.53 18.26 2.60
N LEU A 386 -0.92 17.60 1.51
CA LEU A 386 -0.82 16.15 1.35
C LEU A 386 0.63 15.70 1.12
N PHE A 387 1.29 16.31 0.14
CA PHE A 387 2.70 16.11 -0.22
C PHE A 387 3.18 17.16 -1.24
N LEU A 388 4.48 17.42 -1.24
CA LEU A 388 5.18 18.13 -2.32
C LEU A 388 5.47 17.12 -3.44
N THR A 389 5.23 17.48 -4.70
CA THR A 389 5.52 16.60 -5.84
C THR A 389 6.98 16.73 -6.31
N GLY A 390 7.41 15.88 -7.25
CA GLY A 390 8.67 16.05 -7.98
C GLY A 390 8.58 16.95 -9.22
N PHE A 391 7.41 17.54 -9.52
CA PHE A 391 7.19 18.31 -10.74
C PHE A 391 7.50 19.79 -10.51
N ALA A 392 8.71 20.21 -10.93
CA ALA A 392 9.15 21.60 -10.89
C ALA A 392 8.93 22.30 -12.24
N ASN A 393 8.27 23.47 -12.22
CA ASN A 393 8.16 24.33 -13.38
C ASN A 393 9.36 25.29 -13.43
N ILE A 394 10.35 24.92 -14.24
CA ILE A 394 11.62 25.66 -14.42
C ILE A 394 11.37 27.12 -14.87
N GLN A 395 10.33 27.37 -15.68
CA GLN A 395 10.02 28.73 -16.18
C GLN A 395 9.38 29.63 -15.12
N LYS A 396 8.57 29.06 -14.22
CA LYS A 396 7.91 29.79 -13.12
C LYS A 396 8.77 29.87 -11.84
N ASN A 397 9.83 29.07 -11.74
CA ASN A 397 10.56 28.81 -10.49
C ASN A 397 9.64 28.34 -9.36
N THR A 398 8.75 27.39 -9.67
CA THR A 398 7.81 26.77 -8.72
C THR A 398 7.93 25.24 -8.70
N LEU A 399 7.53 24.64 -7.58
CA LEU A 399 7.31 23.22 -7.39
C LEU A 399 5.81 22.99 -7.14
N GLU A 400 5.24 21.97 -7.78
CA GLU A 400 3.84 21.62 -7.58
C GLU A 400 3.63 20.91 -6.24
N VAL A 401 2.67 21.39 -5.45
CA VAL A 401 2.29 20.86 -4.13
C VAL A 401 0.82 20.46 -4.16
N LYS A 402 0.49 19.28 -3.60
CA LYS A 402 -0.90 18.81 -3.49
C LYS A 402 -1.47 19.14 -2.11
N VAL A 403 -2.61 19.80 -2.11
CA VAL A 403 -3.36 20.25 -0.93
C VAL A 403 -4.71 19.56 -0.94
N SER A 404 -5.11 18.97 0.19
CA SER A 404 -6.47 18.44 0.36
C SER A 404 -7.48 19.56 0.61
N ILE A 405 -8.73 19.32 0.26
CA ILE A 405 -9.87 20.18 0.63
C ILE A 405 -10.70 19.42 1.65
N GLU A 406 -11.05 20.07 2.75
CA GLU A 406 -12.01 19.56 3.73
C GLU A 406 -13.43 19.96 3.27
N ASP A 407 -14.33 18.97 3.16
CA ASP A 407 -15.75 19.13 2.78
C ASP A 407 -15.96 20.01 1.52
N PRO A 408 -15.48 19.60 0.32
CA PRO A 408 -15.57 20.41 -0.89
C PRO A 408 -17.03 20.59 -1.35
N PRO A 409 -17.57 21.82 -1.40
CA PRO A 409 -18.96 22.05 -1.79
C PRO A 409 -19.14 21.94 -3.31
N GLU A 410 -20.32 21.49 -3.77
CA GLU A 410 -20.66 21.23 -5.19
C GLU A 410 -20.41 22.40 -6.17
N VAL A 411 -20.33 23.63 -5.66
CA VAL A 411 -20.01 24.84 -6.44
C VAL A 411 -18.55 24.82 -6.94
N LEU A 412 -17.66 24.11 -6.23
CA LEU A 412 -16.25 23.98 -6.56
C LEU A 412 -16.05 22.87 -7.61
N LYS A 413 -15.44 23.23 -8.73
CA LYS A 413 -15.20 22.33 -9.87
C LYS A 413 -13.72 22.29 -10.24
N PRO A 414 -13.24 21.22 -10.89
CA PRO A 414 -11.92 21.17 -11.49
C PRO A 414 -11.60 22.34 -12.43
N GLU A 415 -10.32 22.61 -12.64
CA GLU A 415 -9.75 23.76 -13.38
C GLU A 415 -10.05 25.15 -12.78
N MET A 416 -10.89 25.26 -11.74
CA MET A 416 -11.09 26.53 -11.02
C MET A 416 -9.81 27.00 -10.31
N LEU A 417 -9.48 28.28 -10.49
CA LEU A 417 -8.40 28.95 -9.78
C LEU A 417 -8.82 29.29 -8.34
N VAL A 418 -7.94 29.01 -7.38
CA VAL A 418 -8.10 29.35 -5.95
C VAL A 418 -6.79 29.91 -5.39
N ASP A 419 -6.91 30.80 -4.40
CA ASP A 419 -5.77 31.28 -3.61
C ASP A 419 -5.62 30.41 -2.36
N VAL A 420 -4.42 29.85 -2.14
CA VAL A 420 -4.11 29.03 -0.96
C VAL A 420 -3.13 29.78 -0.06
N THR A 421 -3.55 30.04 1.17
CA THR A 421 -2.74 30.66 2.22
C THR A 421 -2.19 29.56 3.13
N PHE A 422 -0.87 29.49 3.27
CA PHE A 422 -0.21 28.50 4.11
C PHE A 422 -0.05 29.07 5.52
N LEU A 423 -0.54 28.34 6.53
CA LEU A 423 -0.53 28.79 7.92
C LEU A 423 0.68 28.21 8.66
N ALA A 424 1.07 28.84 9.78
CA ALA A 424 2.03 28.27 10.70
C ALA A 424 1.50 26.90 11.21
N PRO A 425 2.28 25.80 11.08
CA PRO A 425 1.86 24.49 11.58
C PRO A 425 1.87 24.45 13.11
N ASP A 426 1.01 23.63 13.67
CA ASP A 426 0.85 23.43 15.11
C ASP A 426 2.20 23.06 15.75
N ALA A 427 2.67 23.91 16.67
CA ALA A 427 3.88 23.66 17.41
C ALA A 427 3.58 22.67 18.55
N GLU A 428 3.63 21.36 18.26
CA GLU A 428 3.65 20.28 19.28
C GLU A 428 4.96 20.28 20.10
N ALA A 429 5.35 21.45 20.64
CA ALA A 429 6.04 21.49 21.91
C ALA A 429 5.06 21.00 22.99
N PRO A 430 5.50 20.24 24.01
CA PRO A 430 4.63 19.86 25.12
C PRO A 430 4.05 21.11 25.78
N ILE A 431 2.73 21.16 25.94
CA ILE A 431 2.04 22.24 26.67
C ILE A 431 2.22 21.99 28.17
N GLU A 432 3.46 22.16 28.65
CA GLU A 432 3.73 22.43 30.07
C GLU A 432 3.39 23.89 30.37
N GLU A 433 2.81 24.12 31.55
CA GLU A 433 1.93 25.25 31.86
C GLU A 433 2.53 26.63 31.59
N ASN A 434 1.73 27.51 30.94
CA ASN A 434 1.94 28.95 30.68
C ASN A 434 2.96 29.64 31.62
N THR A 435 4.24 29.50 31.27
CA THR A 435 5.35 30.13 31.97
C THR A 435 6.12 30.92 30.93
N GLU A 436 6.03 32.25 31.02
CA GLU A 436 6.93 33.15 30.30
C GLU A 436 8.36 32.93 30.84
N GLU A 437 9.12 32.01 30.24
CA GLU A 437 10.52 31.79 30.60
C GLU A 437 11.37 33.00 30.19
N TYR A 438 11.47 33.98 31.08
CA TYR A 438 12.35 35.14 30.95
C TYR A 438 13.83 34.71 30.96
N ARG A 439 14.35 34.30 29.80
CA ARG A 439 15.73 33.89 29.62
C ARG A 439 16.66 35.09 29.78
N LEU A 440 17.54 35.00 30.79
CA LEU A 440 18.45 36.06 31.20
C LEU A 440 19.81 35.88 30.52
N PHE A 441 20.25 36.87 29.76
CA PHE A 441 21.53 36.85 29.06
C PHE A 441 22.51 37.88 29.64
N ILE A 442 23.76 37.45 29.83
CA ILE A 442 24.85 38.27 30.38
C ILE A 442 26.12 38.11 29.53
N PRO A 443 27.02 39.12 29.47
CA PRO A 443 28.31 38.97 28.79
C PRO A 443 29.14 37.87 29.45
N ARG A 444 29.67 36.93 28.67
CA ARG A 444 30.45 35.79 29.20
C ARG A 444 31.69 36.23 30.00
N ALA A 445 32.26 37.38 29.65
CA ALA A 445 33.43 37.97 30.34
C ALA A 445 33.17 38.35 31.81
N LEU A 446 31.90 38.44 32.25
CA LEU A 446 31.52 38.83 33.62
C LEU A 446 31.18 37.63 34.51
N VAL A 447 31.29 36.41 33.98
CA VAL A 447 31.15 35.17 34.75
C VAL A 447 32.52 34.73 35.25
N ALA A 448 32.72 34.79 36.56
CA ALA A 448 33.90 34.26 37.23
C ALA A 448 33.63 32.83 37.71
N GLN A 449 34.69 32.04 37.88
CA GLN A 449 34.62 30.64 38.28
C GLN A 449 35.47 30.41 39.54
N ASP A 450 34.89 29.75 40.54
CA ASP A 450 35.53 29.35 41.81
C ASP A 450 35.34 27.83 42.00
N GLY A 451 36.36 27.07 41.62
CA GLY A 451 36.24 25.60 41.50
C GLY A 451 35.26 25.18 40.41
N GLU A 452 34.24 24.40 40.75
CA GLU A 452 33.15 24.04 39.83
C GLU A 452 31.98 25.05 39.84
N ALA A 453 31.99 26.05 40.73
CA ALA A 453 30.90 27.01 40.86
C ALA A 453 31.16 28.27 40.03
N ASN A 454 30.18 28.65 39.19
CA ASN A 454 30.17 29.93 38.50
C ASN A 454 29.49 30.99 39.38
N PHE A 455 30.02 32.21 39.35
CA PHE A 455 29.49 33.34 40.10
C PHE A 455 29.63 34.66 39.32
N VAL A 456 28.82 35.63 39.71
CA VAL A 456 28.79 36.98 39.14
C VAL A 456 28.78 38.00 40.28
N TRP A 457 29.52 39.09 40.10
CA TRP A 457 29.49 40.20 41.05
C TRP A 457 28.25 41.05 40.82
N VAL A 458 27.39 41.16 41.83
CA VAL A 458 26.14 41.92 41.78
C VAL A 458 26.22 43.12 42.74
N ALA A 459 25.85 44.30 42.25
CA ALA A 459 25.82 45.52 43.05
C ALA A 459 24.50 45.63 43.85
N ASP A 460 24.60 45.50 45.17
CA ASP A 460 23.50 45.84 46.08
C ASP A 460 23.38 47.37 46.18
N VAL A 461 22.47 47.92 45.38
CA VAL A 461 22.22 49.37 45.30
C VAL A 461 21.72 49.95 46.63
N ALA A 462 20.98 49.17 47.42
CA ALA A 462 20.40 49.63 48.68
C ALA A 462 21.45 49.79 49.78
N ASN A 463 22.45 48.90 49.83
CA ASN A 463 23.51 48.91 50.83
C ASN A 463 24.84 49.51 50.32
N GLN A 464 24.94 49.81 49.02
CA GLN A 464 26.19 50.19 48.33
C GLN A 464 27.33 49.18 48.56
N VAL A 465 27.03 47.90 48.33
CA VAL A 465 27.94 46.76 48.58
C VAL A 465 28.00 45.83 47.38
N ALA A 466 29.18 45.31 47.07
CA ALA A 466 29.33 44.19 46.13
C ALA A 466 29.00 42.87 46.82
N ARG A 467 28.15 42.05 46.18
CA ARG A 467 27.83 40.69 46.61
C ARG A 467 28.28 39.66 45.59
N ARG A 468 28.82 38.55 46.06
CA ARG A 468 29.27 37.41 45.24
C ARG A 468 28.11 36.45 45.01
N GLN A 469 27.34 36.66 43.93
CA GLN A 469 26.14 35.88 43.65
C GLN A 469 26.49 34.61 42.84
N PRO A 470 26.23 33.39 43.34
CA PRO A 470 26.40 32.17 42.56
C PRO A 470 25.34 32.09 41.44
N VAL A 471 25.74 31.59 40.27
CA VAL A 471 24.86 31.51 39.09
C VAL A 471 24.93 30.15 38.42
N SER A 472 23.80 29.69 37.89
CA SER A 472 23.72 28.53 36.99
C SER A 472 23.66 29.01 35.55
N VAL A 473 24.49 28.44 34.68
CA VAL A 473 24.59 28.81 33.26
C VAL A 473 24.35 27.58 32.38
N SER A 474 23.81 27.76 31.17
CA SER A 474 23.60 26.65 30.25
C SER A 474 24.93 26.14 29.65
N LYS A 475 24.97 24.84 29.27
CA LYS A 475 26.19 24.19 28.78
C LYS A 475 26.51 24.46 27.29
N GLN A 476 25.62 25.16 26.57
CA GLN A 476 25.78 25.52 25.17
C GLN A 476 26.02 27.03 25.05
N ALA A 477 27.29 27.43 24.95
CA ALA A 477 27.70 28.83 24.88
C ALA A 477 28.53 29.11 23.62
N SER A 478 27.85 29.55 22.55
CA SER A 478 28.45 29.94 21.26
C SER A 478 28.13 31.39 20.95
N GLY A 479 28.89 32.32 21.55
CA GLY A 479 28.73 33.76 21.37
C GLY A 479 29.36 34.57 22.50
N THR A 480 29.24 35.90 22.41
CA THR A 480 29.74 36.87 23.42
C THR A 480 28.93 36.85 24.71
N PHE A 481 27.67 36.41 24.63
CA PHE A 481 26.72 36.31 25.74
C PHE A 481 26.48 34.85 26.15
N ILE A 482 26.12 34.64 27.41
CA ILE A 482 25.76 33.34 27.98
C ILE A 482 24.41 33.44 28.70
N GLU A 483 23.62 32.37 28.60
CA GLU A 483 22.30 32.22 29.23
C GLU A 483 22.46 31.78 30.70
N VAL A 484 21.77 32.47 31.60
CA VAL A 484 21.74 32.21 33.04
C VAL A 484 20.41 31.59 33.41
N THR A 485 20.42 30.31 33.79
CA THR A 485 19.24 29.53 34.16
C THR A 485 18.86 29.65 35.63
N GLY A 486 19.71 30.28 36.46
CA GLY A 486 19.40 30.51 37.87
C GLY A 486 20.41 31.39 38.59
N GLY A 487 19.96 32.03 39.69
CA GLY A 487 20.80 32.84 40.58
C GLY A 487 20.76 34.35 40.33
N LEU A 488 20.26 34.80 39.16
CA LEU A 488 20.03 36.23 38.85
C LEU A 488 18.55 36.54 38.66
N THR A 489 18.22 37.83 38.65
CA THR A 489 16.87 38.37 38.42
C THR A 489 16.91 39.57 37.47
N ALA A 490 15.74 39.93 36.92
CA ALA A 490 15.52 41.13 36.10
C ALA A 490 16.15 42.43 36.64
N ALA A 491 16.12 42.62 37.96
CA ALA A 491 16.60 43.83 38.64
C ALA A 491 18.07 43.74 39.09
N SER A 492 18.76 42.63 38.78
CA SER A 492 20.15 42.40 39.18
C SER A 492 21.08 43.29 38.36
N ARG A 493 21.89 44.13 39.02
CA ARG A 493 22.91 44.97 38.37
C ARG A 493 24.27 44.31 38.49
N ILE A 494 24.84 43.88 37.38
CA ILE A 494 26.12 43.17 37.33
C ILE A 494 27.26 44.18 37.32
N ILE A 495 28.31 43.94 38.10
CA ILE A 495 29.51 44.76 38.11
C ILE A 495 30.36 44.43 36.87
N ALA A 496 30.53 45.44 36.00
CA ALA A 496 31.21 45.35 34.71
C ALA A 496 32.73 45.50 34.80
N SER A 497 33.19 46.31 35.76
CA SER A 497 34.60 46.71 35.90
C SER A 497 34.91 47.07 37.35
N GLY A 498 36.20 47.02 37.72
CA GLY A 498 36.65 47.23 39.10
C GLY A 498 36.47 46.02 40.03
N TYR A 499 35.97 44.89 39.50
CA TYR A 499 35.69 43.68 40.29
C TYR A 499 36.93 42.90 40.75
N GLU A 500 38.09 43.10 40.10
CA GLU A 500 39.34 42.38 40.41
C GLU A 500 39.88 42.64 41.82
N GLN A 501 39.41 43.71 42.47
CA GLN A 501 39.86 44.17 43.78
C GLN A 501 38.73 44.12 44.84
N LEU A 502 37.63 43.41 44.54
CA LEU A 502 36.48 43.28 45.44
C LEU A 502 36.47 41.94 46.18
N ASN A 503 36.12 42.01 47.47
CA ASN A 503 35.73 40.88 48.29
C ASN A 503 34.20 40.93 48.53
N ASP A 504 33.61 39.81 48.95
CA ASP A 504 32.18 39.78 49.28
C ASP A 504 31.91 40.67 50.51
N GLY A 505 30.99 41.62 50.36
CA GLY A 505 30.71 42.63 51.37
C GLY A 505 31.47 43.96 51.22
N ASP A 506 32.37 44.11 50.24
CA ASP A 506 33.10 45.37 50.03
C ASP A 506 32.19 46.51 49.55
N ARG A 507 32.48 47.73 50.03
CA ARG A 507 31.63 48.90 49.80
C ARG A 507 32.00 49.57 48.49
N ILE A 508 31.03 49.64 47.59
CA ILE A 508 31.20 50.14 46.23
C ILE A 508 30.61 51.54 46.06
N ARG A 509 31.18 52.28 45.12
CA ARG A 509 30.54 53.46 44.53
C ARG A 509 30.25 53.13 43.07
N ILE A 510 28.97 53.02 42.71
CA ILE A 510 28.57 52.99 41.30
C ILE A 510 28.98 54.34 40.70
N THR A 511 29.83 54.30 39.69
CA THR A 511 30.38 55.48 39.02
C THR A 511 29.63 55.78 37.74
N ASP A 512 29.38 54.74 36.94
CA ASP A 512 28.58 54.77 35.72
C ASP A 512 27.72 53.50 35.60
N GLU A 513 26.66 53.58 34.79
CA GLU A 513 25.83 52.45 34.37
C GLU A 513 25.92 52.36 32.84
N THR A 514 26.67 51.38 32.33
CA THR A 514 27.09 51.34 30.92
C THR A 514 26.31 50.29 30.14
N THR A 515 25.62 50.71 29.09
CA THR A 515 25.00 49.83 28.10
C THR A 515 26.02 49.43 27.03
N ILE A 516 26.77 48.34 27.25
CA ILE A 516 27.72 47.78 26.27
C ILE A 516 26.97 47.04 25.14
N PHE A 517 26.07 47.73 24.46
CA PHE A 517 25.14 47.17 23.46
C PHE A 517 25.03 47.98 22.16
N ASP A 518 25.58 49.21 22.10
CA ASP A 518 25.38 50.13 20.96
C ASP A 518 26.59 50.27 20.00
N GLU A 519 27.77 49.71 20.31
CA GLU A 519 28.99 49.98 19.50
C GLU A 519 29.13 49.14 18.20
N GLU A 520 28.43 48.02 18.03
CA GLU A 520 28.57 47.18 16.81
C GLU A 520 27.66 47.57 15.63
N THR A 521 26.72 48.50 15.80
CA THR A 521 25.77 48.86 14.71
C THR A 521 26.28 49.95 13.74
N THR A 522 27.47 50.53 13.98
CA THR A 522 27.95 51.73 13.25
C THR A 522 29.26 51.50 12.47
N SER A 523 29.39 50.38 11.74
CA SER A 523 30.55 50.13 10.86
C SER A 523 30.23 49.29 9.61
N ALA A 524 29.17 49.66 8.87
CA ALA A 524 28.73 48.94 7.67
C ALA A 524 28.21 49.84 6.53
N SER A 525 28.71 51.07 6.38
CA SER A 525 28.28 52.00 5.33
C SER A 525 29.44 52.78 4.68
N HIS A 526 30.16 52.12 3.77
CA HIS A 526 31.08 52.80 2.85
C HIS A 526 30.87 52.27 1.42
N PRO A 527 30.37 53.08 0.47
CA PRO A 527 30.14 52.62 -0.89
C PRO A 527 31.47 52.42 -1.60
N GLN A 528 31.76 51.18 -2.03
CA GLN A 528 32.95 50.93 -2.85
C GLN A 528 32.80 51.58 -4.22
N ARG A 529 33.74 52.46 -4.53
CA ARG A 529 33.83 53.22 -5.78
C ARG A 529 34.60 52.38 -6.80
N PHE A 530 33.89 51.80 -7.77
CA PHE A 530 34.53 51.13 -8.90
C PHE A 530 35.41 52.12 -9.68
N PRO A 531 36.61 51.72 -10.13
CA PRO A 531 37.44 52.53 -11.02
C PRO A 531 36.93 52.46 -12.47
N ASP A 532 37.17 53.52 -13.24
CA ASP A 532 36.98 53.51 -14.69
C ASP A 532 38.03 52.59 -15.35
N GLU A 533 37.59 51.61 -16.14
CA GLU A 533 38.40 51.05 -17.24
C GLU A 533 37.83 51.50 -18.58
N ALA A 534 38.71 52.06 -19.42
CA ALA A 534 38.32 52.67 -20.68
C ALA A 534 38.27 51.65 -21.83
N HIS A 535 37.33 51.83 -22.75
CA HIS A 535 37.36 51.11 -24.03
C HIS A 535 38.59 51.52 -24.87
N LYS A 536 39.57 50.62 -24.99
CA LYS A 536 40.34 50.46 -26.23
C LYS A 536 40.99 49.08 -26.38
#